data_AF-A0A537Z159-F1
#
_entry.id   AF-A0A537Z159-F1
#
_cell.length_a   1.000
_cell.length_b   1.000
_cell.length_c   1.000
_cell.angle_alpha   90.00
_cell.angle_beta   90.00
_cell.angle_gamma   90.00
#
_symmetry.space_group_name_H-M   'P 1'
#
loop_
_entity.id
_entity.type
_entity.pdbx_description
1 polymer ?
#
loop_
_entity_poly.entity_id
_entity_poly.type
_entity_poly.pdbx_seq_one_letter_code
_entity_poly.pdbx_strand_id
1 'polypeptide(L)'
;MGRPAINTVFNHLTSKNIFNSITPNKDRTTLNGDTPPVTFEASFISTLESFGYSSTDATTIAEILLPDLLTYDYSSSAGFLNGRNLTDDVIDIELNLVTNGAVTTDGVGPHTDLLGHFPYLGKPH
;
A
#
# COMPACT_ATOMS: atom_id res chain seq x y z
N MET A 1 3.77 10.69 5.27
CA MET A 1 2.65 9.77 5.47
C MET A 1 2.95 8.50 4.70
N GLY A 2 2.56 7.33 5.23
CA GLY A 2 2.61 6.08 4.48
C GLY A 2 1.54 6.03 3.40
N ARG A 3 1.70 5.11 2.45
CA ARG A 3 0.67 4.78 1.47
C ARG A 3 -0.48 4.07 2.20
N PRO A 4 -1.73 4.22 1.72
CA PRO A 4 -2.84 3.45 2.26
C PRO A 4 -2.53 1.93 2.25
N ALA A 5 -3.18 1.22 3.16
CA ALA A 5 -3.17 -0.22 3.35
C ALA A 5 -1.85 -1.03 3.40
N ILE A 6 -0.65 -0.47 3.14
CA ILE A 6 0.62 -1.22 3.08
C ILE A 6 0.87 -2.02 4.36
N ASN A 7 0.87 -1.36 5.52
CA ASN A 7 1.09 -2.06 6.80
C ASN A 7 -0.08 -3.00 7.17
N THR A 8 -1.29 -2.77 6.67
CA THR A 8 -2.42 -3.66 6.96
C THR A 8 -2.45 -4.91 6.11
N VAL A 9 -1.95 -4.84 4.87
CA VAL A 9 -1.94 -5.92 3.88
C VAL A 9 -0.74 -6.84 4.09
N PHE A 10 0.47 -6.28 4.19
CA PHE A 10 1.70 -7.07 4.17
C PHE A 10 2.17 -7.55 5.56
N ASN A 11 1.87 -6.79 6.62
CA ASN A 11 2.38 -7.10 7.95
C ASN A 11 1.30 -7.71 8.83
N HIS A 12 1.71 -8.59 9.74
CA HIS A 12 0.81 -9.24 10.69
C HIS A 12 1.33 -9.14 12.13
N LEU A 13 0.42 -9.24 13.10
CA LEU A 13 0.76 -9.32 14.53
C LEU A 13 1.77 -8.25 14.97
N THR A 14 2.86 -8.67 15.63
CA THR A 14 3.97 -7.83 16.11
C THR A 14 4.68 -7.08 14.99
N SER A 15 4.72 -7.62 13.77
CA SER A 15 5.35 -6.96 12.61
C SER A 15 4.69 -5.61 12.30
N LYS A 16 3.36 -5.47 12.51
CA LYS A 16 2.66 -4.18 12.34
C LYS A 16 3.18 -3.10 13.30
N ASN A 17 3.43 -3.48 14.55
CA ASN A 17 3.90 -2.56 15.58
C ASN A 17 5.36 -2.18 15.35
N ILE A 18 6.20 -3.13 14.95
CA ILE A 18 7.59 -2.87 14.59
C ILE A 18 7.64 -1.90 13.41
N PHE A 19 6.89 -2.16 12.34
CA PHE A 19 6.81 -1.31 11.15
C PHE A 19 6.37 0.13 11.50
N ASN A 20 5.37 0.29 12.38
CA ASN A 20 4.92 1.61 12.84
C ASN A 20 5.92 2.35 13.76
N SER A 21 6.90 1.65 14.33
CA SER A 21 7.86 2.22 15.29
C SER A 21 9.18 2.64 14.67
N ILE A 22 9.47 2.19 13.45
CA ILE A 22 10.71 2.49 12.75
C ILE A 22 10.57 3.74 11.88
N THR A 23 11.71 4.34 11.56
CA THR A 23 11.77 5.42 10.56
C THR A 23 11.68 4.83 9.16
N PRO A 24 10.97 5.45 8.19
CA PRO A 24 10.72 4.85 6.87
C PRO A 24 11.99 4.41 6.13
N ASN A 25 13.11 5.10 6.30
CA ASN A 25 14.41 4.69 5.73
C ASN A 25 14.94 3.33 6.23
N LYS A 26 14.28 2.72 7.22
CA LYS A 26 14.58 1.39 7.75
C LYS A 26 13.61 0.31 7.28
N ASP A 27 12.55 0.67 6.56
CA ASP A 27 11.49 -0.27 6.18
C ASP A 27 12.00 -1.46 5.37
N ARG A 28 13.08 -1.32 4.59
CA ARG A 28 13.62 -2.46 3.84
C ARG A 28 14.49 -3.40 4.67
N THR A 29 15.19 -2.86 5.66
CA THR A 29 16.33 -3.55 6.31
C THR A 29 16.01 -4.04 7.72
N THR A 30 14.98 -3.50 8.36
CA THR A 30 14.55 -3.95 9.68
C THR A 30 13.98 -5.36 9.60
N LEU A 31 14.37 -6.21 10.55
CA LEU A 31 13.76 -7.51 10.76
C LEU A 31 12.33 -7.35 11.30
N ASN A 32 11.40 -8.07 10.71
CA ASN A 32 10.01 -8.12 11.14
C ASN A 32 9.85 -9.00 12.41
N GLY A 33 8.62 -9.11 12.89
CA GLY A 33 8.27 -9.88 14.09
C GLY A 33 7.87 -11.32 13.80
N ASP A 34 8.17 -11.86 12.62
CA ASP A 34 7.82 -13.23 12.24
C ASP A 34 8.79 -14.23 12.91
N THR A 35 8.48 -15.53 12.80
CA THR A 35 9.33 -16.59 13.37
C THR A 35 9.58 -17.67 12.30
N PRO A 36 10.82 -17.80 11.76
CA PRO A 36 11.99 -16.95 12.03
C PRO A 36 11.82 -15.52 11.47
N PRO A 37 12.51 -14.51 12.04
CA PRO A 37 12.42 -13.15 11.56
C PRO A 37 13.14 -13.01 10.21
N VAL A 38 12.54 -12.24 9.30
CA VAL A 38 13.11 -11.84 8.01
C VAL A 38 13.05 -10.32 7.88
N THR A 39 13.76 -9.72 6.93
CA THR A 39 13.55 -8.28 6.68
C THR A 39 12.14 -8.04 6.14
N PHE A 40 11.57 -6.87 6.40
CA PHE A 40 10.28 -6.49 5.81
C PHE A 40 10.30 -6.54 4.28
N GLU A 41 11.40 -6.16 3.63
CA GLU A 41 11.56 -6.31 2.17
C GLU A 41 11.45 -7.78 1.73
N ALA A 42 12.14 -8.70 2.43
CA ALA A 42 12.05 -10.12 2.13
C ALA A 42 10.63 -10.67 2.37
N SER A 43 9.94 -10.21 3.40
CA SER A 43 8.54 -10.56 3.69
C SER A 43 7.58 -10.09 2.60
N PHE A 44 7.76 -8.86 2.09
CA PHE A 44 6.98 -8.31 0.98
C PHE A 44 7.21 -9.09 -0.31
N ILE A 45 8.48 -9.36 -0.65
CA ILE A 45 8.85 -10.18 -1.81
C ILE A 45 8.19 -11.56 -1.72
N SER A 46 8.33 -12.24 -0.57
CA SER A 46 7.73 -13.56 -0.37
C SER A 46 6.21 -13.55 -0.50
N THR A 47 5.54 -12.48 -0.03
CA THR A 47 4.09 -12.31 -0.17
C THR A 47 3.70 -12.17 -1.64
N LEU A 48 4.38 -11.30 -2.40
CA LEU A 48 4.12 -11.10 -3.83
C LEU A 48 4.39 -12.37 -4.66
N GLU A 49 5.49 -13.07 -4.39
CA GLU A 49 5.81 -14.35 -5.02
C GLU A 49 4.71 -15.40 -4.74
N SER A 50 4.12 -15.40 -3.53
CA SER A 50 3.01 -16.30 -3.20
C SER A 50 1.73 -16.04 -4.01
N PHE A 51 1.57 -14.82 -4.53
CA PHE A 51 0.51 -14.44 -5.47
C PHE A 51 0.90 -14.63 -6.95
N GLY A 52 2.07 -15.20 -7.22
CA GLY A 52 2.50 -15.60 -8.56
C GLY A 52 3.33 -14.57 -9.32
N TYR A 53 3.82 -13.52 -8.65
CA TYR A 53 4.84 -12.66 -9.25
C TYR A 53 6.17 -13.41 -9.43
N SER A 54 6.90 -13.07 -10.50
CA SER A 54 8.30 -13.49 -10.63
C SER A 54 9.15 -12.84 -9.55
N SER A 55 10.28 -13.43 -9.18
CA SER A 55 11.16 -12.86 -8.15
C SER A 55 11.67 -11.47 -8.52
N THR A 56 11.90 -11.22 -9.81
CA THR A 56 12.29 -9.90 -10.34
C THR A 56 11.16 -8.87 -10.19
N ASP A 57 9.92 -9.25 -10.54
CA ASP A 57 8.78 -8.34 -10.43
C ASP A 57 8.43 -8.09 -8.95
N ALA A 58 8.43 -9.14 -8.12
CA ALA A 58 8.17 -9.04 -6.69
C ALA A 58 9.19 -8.12 -5.99
N THR A 59 10.47 -8.24 -6.35
CA THR A 59 11.53 -7.34 -5.86
C THR A 59 11.26 -5.91 -6.31
N THR A 60 11.01 -5.70 -7.61
CA THR A 60 10.74 -4.36 -8.16
C THR A 60 9.54 -3.70 -7.48
N ILE A 61 8.45 -4.44 -7.27
CA ILE A 61 7.26 -3.94 -6.58
C ILE A 61 7.58 -3.64 -5.12
N ALA A 62 8.23 -4.54 -4.39
CA ALA A 62 8.63 -4.30 -3.00
C ALA A 62 9.50 -3.04 -2.85
N GLU A 63 10.41 -2.80 -3.79
CA GLU A 63 11.24 -1.60 -3.82
C GLU A 63 10.47 -0.32 -4.16
N ILE A 64 9.37 -0.41 -4.91
CA ILE A 64 8.47 0.72 -5.15
C ILE A 64 7.65 1.03 -3.88
N LEU A 65 7.18 -0.02 -3.19
CA LEU A 65 6.36 0.11 -1.99
C LEU A 65 7.15 0.55 -0.75
N LEU A 66 8.44 0.20 -0.66
CA LEU A 66 9.33 0.52 0.46
C LEU A 66 10.44 1.50 0.07
N PRO A 67 10.71 2.58 0.82
CA PRO A 67 10.07 2.93 2.09
C PRO A 67 8.61 3.31 1.91
N ASP A 68 7.79 3.06 2.93
CA ASP A 68 6.37 3.37 2.90
C ASP A 68 6.16 4.88 3.05
N LEU A 69 6.28 5.58 1.92
CA LEU A 69 6.18 7.03 1.80
C LEU A 69 5.32 7.36 0.59
N LEU A 70 4.17 7.98 0.85
CA LEU A 70 3.34 8.52 -0.21
C LEU A 70 4.05 9.73 -0.84
N THR A 71 4.57 9.52 -2.05
CA THR A 71 5.21 10.56 -2.85
C THR A 71 4.17 11.48 -3.48
N TYR A 72 4.45 12.78 -3.50
CA TYR A 72 3.59 13.76 -4.14
C TYR A 72 4.45 14.78 -4.91
N ASP A 73 4.24 14.81 -6.21
CA ASP A 73 4.72 15.80 -7.16
C ASP A 73 3.56 16.75 -7.50
N TYR A 74 3.68 17.99 -7.03
CA TYR A 74 2.70 19.04 -7.23
C TYR A 74 2.61 19.53 -8.68
N SER A 75 3.58 19.18 -9.52
CA SER A 75 3.55 19.50 -10.96
C SER A 75 2.78 18.47 -11.78
N SER A 76 2.41 17.34 -11.16
CA SER A 76 1.64 16.26 -11.76
C SER A 76 0.21 16.24 -11.24
N SER A 77 -0.75 16.05 -12.14
CA SER A 77 -2.16 15.81 -11.81
C SER A 77 -2.51 14.32 -11.69
N ALA A 78 -1.49 13.44 -11.70
CA ALA A 78 -1.70 12.02 -11.49
C ALA A 78 -2.30 11.76 -10.10
N GLY A 79 -3.25 10.82 -10.03
CA GLY A 79 -3.71 10.25 -8.77
C GLY A 79 -2.68 9.29 -8.18
N PHE A 80 -3.12 8.41 -7.30
CA PHE A 80 -2.30 7.35 -6.72
C PHE A 80 -1.48 6.62 -7.81
N LEU A 81 -0.15 6.48 -7.72
CA LEU A 81 0.76 6.63 -6.56
C LEU A 81 1.32 8.05 -6.30
N ASN A 82 0.83 9.08 -6.98
CA ASN A 82 1.21 10.48 -6.78
C ASN A 82 0.24 11.19 -5.81
N GLY A 83 0.38 10.95 -4.51
CA GLY A 83 -0.67 11.29 -3.54
C GLY A 83 -1.89 10.39 -3.74
N ARG A 84 -3.09 10.94 -3.54
CA ARG A 84 -4.36 10.29 -3.91
C ARG A 84 -5.43 11.33 -4.16
N ASN A 85 -6.24 11.14 -5.20
CA ASN A 85 -7.46 11.90 -5.39
C ASN A 85 -8.54 11.39 -4.43
N LEU A 86 -9.56 12.21 -4.17
CA LEU A 86 -10.72 11.80 -3.37
C LEU A 86 -11.51 10.66 -4.03
N THR A 87 -11.42 10.55 -5.36
CA THR A 87 -12.09 9.53 -6.17
C THR A 87 -11.19 8.35 -6.52
N ASP A 88 -9.94 8.33 -6.05
CA ASP A 88 -9.06 7.18 -6.28
C ASP A 88 -9.49 6.04 -5.36
N ASP A 89 -9.86 4.91 -5.98
CA ASP A 89 -10.12 3.65 -5.28
C ASP A 89 -8.79 2.94 -5.00
N VAL A 90 -8.08 3.45 -3.99
CA VAL A 90 -6.74 2.98 -3.65
C VAL A 90 -6.77 1.51 -3.22
N ILE A 91 -7.85 1.05 -2.57
CA ILE A 91 -7.94 -0.33 -2.10
C ILE A 91 -8.06 -1.29 -3.28
N ASP A 92 -8.90 -0.98 -4.27
CA ASP A 92 -9.00 -1.79 -5.50
C ASP A 92 -7.67 -1.84 -6.27
N ILE A 93 -6.96 -0.70 -6.37
CA ILE A 93 -5.63 -0.64 -7.02
C ILE A 93 -4.63 -1.53 -6.27
N GLU A 94 -4.57 -1.44 -4.95
CA GLU A 94 -3.63 -2.18 -4.12
C GLU A 94 -3.94 -3.67 -4.08
N LEU A 95 -5.21 -4.06 -3.92
CA LEU A 95 -5.61 -5.46 -3.97
C LEU A 95 -5.23 -6.09 -5.30
N ASN A 96 -5.50 -5.40 -6.41
CA ASN A 96 -5.14 -5.87 -7.74
C ASN A 96 -3.62 -6.06 -7.87
N LEU A 97 -2.83 -5.06 -7.43
CA LEU A 97 -1.37 -5.12 -7.46
C LEU A 97 -0.81 -6.23 -6.56
N VAL A 98 -1.25 -6.35 -5.32
CA VAL A 98 -0.65 -7.31 -4.37
C VAL A 98 -1.03 -8.75 -4.73
N THR A 99 -2.27 -8.95 -5.18
CA THR A 99 -2.80 -10.29 -5.47
C THR A 99 -2.61 -10.75 -6.91
N ASN A 100 -1.85 -9.98 -7.71
CA ASN A 100 -1.63 -10.27 -9.13
C ASN A 100 -2.95 -10.47 -9.90
N GLY A 101 -3.93 -9.60 -9.61
CA GLY A 101 -5.27 -9.62 -10.20
C GLY A 101 -6.22 -10.70 -9.66
N ALA A 102 -5.83 -11.50 -8.65
CA ALA A 102 -6.73 -12.50 -8.08
C ALA A 102 -7.89 -11.87 -7.28
N VAL A 103 -7.66 -10.71 -6.68
CA VAL A 103 -8.66 -9.89 -5.99
C VAL A 103 -8.58 -8.49 -6.56
N THR A 104 -9.64 -8.04 -7.22
CA THR A 104 -9.66 -6.73 -7.88
C THR A 104 -10.53 -5.71 -7.17
N THR A 105 -11.28 -6.11 -6.13
CA THR A 105 -12.13 -5.19 -5.38
C THR A 105 -12.39 -5.64 -3.94
N ASP A 106 -12.61 -4.69 -3.04
CA ASP A 106 -13.15 -4.94 -1.70
C ASP A 106 -14.69 -4.83 -1.62
N GLY A 107 -15.33 -4.48 -2.74
CA GLY A 107 -16.78 -4.28 -2.85
C GLY A 107 -17.25 -2.86 -2.47
N VAL A 108 -16.33 -1.94 -2.19
CA VAL A 108 -16.61 -0.54 -1.85
C VAL A 108 -16.00 0.37 -2.91
N GLY A 109 -16.84 0.80 -3.86
CA GLY A 109 -16.39 1.72 -4.92
C GLY A 109 -16.08 3.14 -4.42
N PRO A 110 -15.47 3.98 -5.27
CA PRO A 110 -15.13 5.36 -4.92
C PRO A 110 -16.40 6.19 -4.69
N HIS A 111 -16.27 7.25 -3.89
CA HIS A 111 -17.36 8.21 -3.71
C HIS A 111 -17.74 8.86 -5.05
N THR A 112 -19.02 8.77 -5.40
CA THR A 112 -19.59 9.38 -6.61
C THR A 112 -20.39 10.65 -6.31
N ASP A 113 -20.49 11.03 -5.03
CA ASP A 113 -21.38 12.06 -4.53
C ASP A 113 -20.65 13.21 -3.81
N LEU A 114 -19.33 13.32 -3.97
CA LEU A 114 -18.52 14.40 -3.39
C LEU A 114 -19.00 15.76 -3.89
N LEU A 115 -19.11 16.73 -2.98
CA LEU A 115 -19.47 18.11 -3.31
C LEU A 115 -18.28 18.82 -3.97
N GLY A 116 -18.54 19.73 -4.92
CA GLY A 116 -17.50 20.56 -5.55
C GLY A 116 -16.97 21.71 -4.69
N HIS A 117 -17.30 21.75 -3.40
CA HIS A 117 -16.91 22.80 -2.46
C HIS A 117 -16.67 22.22 -1.06
N PHE A 118 -15.84 22.91 -0.28
CA PHE A 118 -15.49 22.50 1.09
C PHE A 118 -16.75 22.24 1.95
N PRO A 119 -16.82 21.12 2.71
CA PRO A 119 -15.74 20.17 2.99
C PRO A 119 -15.58 19.02 1.97
N TYR A 120 -16.21 19.11 0.79
CA TYR A 120 -16.18 18.10 -0.28
C TYR A 120 -16.81 16.75 0.10
N LEU A 121 -17.60 16.68 1.17
CA LEU A 121 -18.25 15.46 1.66
C LEU A 121 -19.60 15.19 0.98
N GLY A 122 -19.85 13.95 0.59
CA GLY A 122 -21.14 13.47 0.09
C GLY A 122 -22.23 13.36 1.17
N LYS A 123 -23.43 12.91 0.77
CA LYS A 123 -24.54 12.71 1.72
C LYS A 123 -24.27 11.44 2.56
N PRO A 124 -24.62 11.41 3.86
CA PRO A 124 -24.52 10.19 4.66
C PRO A 124 -25.29 9.02 4.03
N HIS A 125 -24.72 7.82 4.10
CA HIS A 125 -25.25 6.56 3.59
C HIS A 125 -25.13 5.46 4.65
#